data_AF-A0A7S2WVG9-F1
#
_entry.id   AF-A0A7S2WVG9-F1
#
_cell.length_a   1.000
_cell.length_b   1.000
_cell.length_c   1.000
_cell.angle_alpha   90.00
_cell.angle_beta   90.00
_cell.angle_gamma   90.00
#
_symmetry.space_group_name_H-M   'P 1'
#
loop_
_entity.id
_entity.type
_entity.pdbx_description
1 polymer ?
#
loop_
_entity_poly.entity_id
_entity_poly.type
_entity_poly.pdbx_seq_one_letter_code
_entity_poly.pdbx_strand_id
1 'polypeptide(L)'
;RTPTTIAVSSVSRPTQTMRLSALALVATALAACLSVSSAFLPSLAPVPRPLASALGAKHANDKGAKKAASRRPKKHRPSDINRKPPSYPPMPDPLPPQFEVLENWVQPDESK
;
A
#
# COMPACT_ATOMS: atom_id res chain seq x y z
N ARG A 1 64.76 -66.70 25.65
CA ARG A 1 63.60 -67.13 24.83
C ARG A 1 62.71 -65.92 24.64
N THR A 2 62.61 -65.44 23.41
CA THR A 2 61.91 -64.22 22.98
C THR A 2 60.40 -64.43 22.87
N PRO A 3 59.57 -63.43 23.17
CA PRO A 3 58.24 -63.32 22.59
C PRO A 3 58.27 -62.38 21.38
N THR A 4 57.66 -62.84 20.29
CA THR A 4 57.49 -62.16 19.01
C THR A 4 56.39 -61.09 19.14
N THR A 5 56.74 -59.83 18.94
CA THR A 5 55.79 -58.69 18.92
C THR A 5 55.27 -58.50 17.49
N ILE A 6 53.95 -58.61 17.32
CA ILE A 6 53.25 -58.35 16.05
C ILE A 6 53.01 -56.84 15.92
N ALA A 7 53.51 -56.24 14.84
CA ALA A 7 53.27 -54.85 14.49
C ALA A 7 51.86 -54.70 13.89
N VAL A 8 51.03 -53.82 14.47
CA VAL A 8 49.74 -53.41 13.90
C VAL A 8 49.89 -51.98 13.40
N SER A 9 49.75 -51.82 12.09
CA SER A 9 49.76 -50.55 11.37
C SER A 9 48.53 -49.72 11.72
N SER A 10 48.73 -48.59 12.41
CA SER A 10 47.66 -47.63 12.66
C SER A 10 47.40 -46.79 11.41
N VAL A 11 46.27 -47.07 10.78
CA VAL A 11 45.70 -46.37 9.64
C VAL A 11 45.45 -44.89 9.98
N SER A 12 46.13 -44.00 9.26
CA SER A 12 45.80 -42.58 9.16
C SER A 12 44.38 -42.41 8.58
N ARG A 13 43.53 -41.61 9.23
CA ARG A 13 42.30 -41.07 8.63
C ARG A 13 42.17 -39.57 8.92
N PRO A 14 42.28 -38.69 7.92
CA PRO A 14 42.01 -37.27 8.07
C PRO A 14 40.63 -36.92 7.52
N THR A 15 39.58 -36.82 8.34
CA THR A 15 38.28 -36.24 7.91
C THR A 15 37.37 -35.85 9.09
N GLN A 16 37.70 -34.77 9.82
CA GLN A 16 36.81 -34.26 10.89
C GLN A 16 36.67 -32.73 10.94
N THR A 17 36.99 -32.00 9.87
CA THR A 17 36.94 -30.53 9.85
C THR A 17 35.70 -29.97 9.15
N MET A 18 35.18 -30.65 8.12
CA MET A 18 34.05 -30.12 7.32
C MET A 18 32.68 -30.21 8.00
N ARG A 19 32.51 -31.11 8.99
CA ARG A 19 31.23 -31.24 9.73
C ARG A 19 31.10 -30.21 10.84
N LEU A 20 32.21 -29.76 11.40
CA LEU A 20 32.24 -28.76 12.48
C LEU A 20 32.01 -27.34 11.94
N SER A 21 32.49 -27.02 10.75
CA SER A 21 32.20 -25.72 10.11
C SER A 21 30.73 -25.57 9.72
N ALA A 22 30.10 -26.64 9.22
CA ALA A 22 28.67 -26.63 8.90
C ALA A 22 27.81 -26.44 10.16
N LEU A 23 28.15 -27.11 11.28
CA LEU A 23 27.47 -26.90 12.56
C LEU A 23 27.66 -25.48 13.10
N ALA A 24 28.85 -24.90 12.95
CA ALA A 24 29.12 -23.52 13.35
C ALA A 24 28.29 -22.51 12.54
N LEU A 25 28.16 -22.70 11.22
CA LEU A 25 27.33 -21.84 10.37
C LEU A 25 25.84 -21.93 10.69
N VAL A 26 25.34 -23.13 11.03
CA VAL A 26 23.94 -23.30 11.45
C VAL A 26 23.71 -22.63 12.81
N ALA A 27 24.64 -22.76 13.75
CA ALA A 27 24.53 -22.16 15.08
C ALA A 27 24.57 -20.61 15.02
N THR A 28 25.42 -20.02 14.17
CA THR A 28 25.47 -18.56 14.00
C THR A 28 24.24 -18.02 13.29
N ALA A 29 23.70 -18.74 12.29
CA ALA A 29 22.44 -18.39 11.65
C ALA A 29 21.25 -18.43 12.63
N LEU A 30 21.18 -19.45 13.49
CA LEU A 30 20.13 -19.55 14.49
C LEU A 30 20.23 -18.40 15.51
N ALA A 31 21.43 -18.09 16.00
CA ALA A 31 21.65 -16.97 16.92
C ALA A 31 21.27 -15.61 16.30
N ALA A 32 21.56 -15.40 15.01
CA ALA A 32 21.13 -14.22 14.27
C ALA A 32 19.60 -14.13 14.10
N CYS A 33 18.90 -15.24 13.93
CA CYS A 33 17.43 -15.27 13.90
C CYS A 33 16.80 -14.98 15.27
N LEU A 34 17.41 -15.41 16.37
CA LEU A 34 16.92 -15.10 17.73
C LEU A 34 17.12 -13.62 18.08
N SER A 35 18.17 -12.95 17.59
CA SER A 35 18.42 -11.54 17.90
C SER A 35 17.39 -10.60 17.25
N VAL A 36 16.95 -10.85 16.01
CA VAL A 36 15.87 -10.08 15.35
C VAL A 36 14.49 -10.34 15.96
N SER A 37 14.29 -11.49 16.61
CA SER A 37 13.03 -11.82 17.31
C SER A 37 12.89 -11.10 18.65
N SER A 38 13.98 -10.60 19.23
CA SER A 38 13.96 -9.91 20.53
C SER A 38 13.30 -8.53 20.50
N ALA A 39 13.21 -7.89 19.34
CA ALA A 39 12.50 -6.64 19.15
C ALA A 39 10.96 -6.79 19.16
N PHE A 40 10.46 -8.04 19.08
CA PHE A 40 9.04 -8.40 19.10
C PHE A 40 8.67 -9.27 20.32
N LEU A 41 9.57 -9.42 21.29
CA LEU A 41 9.18 -10.00 22.58
C LEU A 41 8.21 -9.01 23.25
N PRO A 42 6.96 -9.41 23.56
CA PRO A 42 6.10 -8.59 24.39
C PRO A 42 6.83 -8.39 25.71
N SER A 43 7.15 -7.14 26.04
CA SER A 43 7.77 -6.80 27.31
C SER A 43 6.96 -7.42 28.45
N LEU A 44 7.60 -8.33 29.20
CA LEU A 44 7.05 -8.91 30.43
C LEU A 44 6.98 -7.87 31.56
N ALA A 45 7.51 -6.66 31.34
CA ALA A 45 7.29 -5.56 32.26
C ALA A 45 5.78 -5.25 32.28
N PRO A 46 5.17 -5.18 33.48
CA PRO A 46 3.79 -4.74 33.61
C PRO A 46 3.74 -3.25 33.27
N VAL A 47 3.63 -2.93 31.97
CA VAL A 47 3.15 -1.63 31.54
C VAL A 47 1.74 -1.53 32.14
N PRO A 48 1.43 -0.55 33.00
CA PRO A 48 0.08 -0.35 33.48
C PRO A 48 -0.76 0.01 32.25
N ARG A 49 -1.39 -1.00 31.65
CA ARG A 49 -2.48 -0.75 30.71
C ARG A 49 -3.49 0.05 31.52
N PRO A 50 -3.92 1.24 31.08
CA PRO A 50 -4.95 1.95 31.81
C PRO A 50 -6.15 1.00 31.99
N LEU A 51 -6.51 0.73 33.24
CA LEU A 51 -7.65 -0.11 33.65
C LEU A 51 -9.00 0.48 33.21
N ALA A 52 -8.99 1.57 32.43
CA ALA A 52 -10.05 1.91 31.50
C ALA A 52 -10.04 0.89 30.35
N SER A 53 -10.40 -0.36 30.68
CA SER A 53 -10.72 -1.39 29.72
C SER A 53 -11.56 -0.77 28.59
N ALA A 54 -11.18 -1.01 27.36
CA ALA A 54 -11.88 -0.57 26.16
C ALA A 54 -13.27 -1.24 25.98
N LEU A 55 -13.89 -1.67 27.09
CA LEU A 55 -15.21 -2.29 27.20
C LEU A 55 -16.33 -1.27 27.43
N GLY A 56 -15.99 0.02 27.64
CA GLY A 56 -16.99 1.08 27.79
C GLY A 56 -17.72 1.47 26.48
N ALA A 57 -17.22 1.03 25.32
CA ALA A 57 -17.87 1.28 24.05
C ALA A 57 -18.97 0.22 23.80
N LYS A 58 -20.24 0.57 24.02
CA LYS A 58 -21.38 -0.30 23.69
C LYS A 58 -21.54 -0.55 22.19
N HIS A 59 -20.91 0.25 21.33
CA HIS A 59 -21.12 0.24 19.88
C HIS A 59 -19.79 0.14 19.13
N ALA A 60 -19.78 -0.68 18.07
CA ALA A 60 -18.63 -0.80 17.18
C ALA A 60 -18.46 0.47 16.33
N ASN A 61 -17.21 0.89 16.14
CA ASN A 61 -16.88 2.05 15.30
C ASN A 61 -16.99 1.73 13.81
N ASP A 62 -17.51 2.67 13.03
CA ASP A 62 -17.51 2.58 11.58
C ASP A 62 -16.11 2.82 11.02
N LYS A 63 -15.55 1.81 10.36
CA LYS A 63 -14.23 1.84 9.71
C LYS A 63 -14.34 1.43 8.23
N GLY A 64 -13.28 1.68 7.46
CA GLY A 64 -13.19 1.31 6.04
C GLY A 64 -14.34 1.88 5.20
N ALA A 65 -14.92 1.04 4.35
CA ALA A 65 -16.02 1.41 3.45
C ALA A 65 -17.26 1.91 4.18
N LYS A 66 -17.56 1.41 5.39
CA LYS A 66 -18.73 1.85 6.18
C LYS A 66 -18.62 3.32 6.60
N LYS A 67 -17.41 3.76 6.96
CA LYS A 67 -17.12 5.17 7.27
C LYS A 67 -17.25 6.06 6.03
N ALA A 68 -16.78 5.58 4.87
CA ALA A 68 -16.91 6.32 3.61
C ALA A 68 -18.39 6.46 3.19
N ALA A 69 -19.18 5.39 3.31
CA ALA A 69 -20.60 5.39 2.95
C ALA A 69 -21.47 6.32 3.81
N SER A 70 -21.15 6.41 5.11
CA SER A 70 -21.85 7.29 6.06
C SER A 70 -21.50 8.76 5.86
N ARG A 71 -20.22 9.07 5.62
CA ARG A 71 -19.71 10.46 5.55
C ARG A 71 -19.70 11.07 4.15
N ARG A 72 -19.99 10.32 3.09
CA ARG A 72 -19.99 10.89 1.73
C ARG A 72 -21.00 12.04 1.62
N PRO A 73 -20.66 13.15 0.94
CA PRO A 73 -21.60 14.25 0.70
C PRO A 73 -22.84 13.76 -0.06
N LYS A 74 -24.04 14.13 0.42
CA LYS A 74 -25.32 13.79 -0.19
C LYS A 74 -26.25 15.00 -0.14
N LYS A 75 -27.10 15.13 -1.16
CA LYS A 75 -28.25 16.03 -1.09
C LYS A 75 -29.31 15.39 -0.22
N HIS A 76 -29.72 16.07 0.85
CA HIS A 76 -30.72 15.57 1.79
C HIS A 76 -32.08 16.26 1.65
N ARG A 77 -32.11 17.48 1.10
CA ARG A 77 -33.34 18.28 1.01
C ARG A 77 -34.05 17.99 -0.32
N PRO A 78 -35.34 17.61 -0.33
CA PRO A 78 -36.10 17.38 -1.56
C PRO A 78 -36.08 18.58 -2.52
N SER A 79 -36.10 19.80 -2.00
CA SER A 79 -35.98 21.03 -2.79
C SER A 79 -34.66 21.15 -3.55
N ASP A 80 -33.55 20.66 -2.99
CA ASP A 80 -32.24 20.66 -3.63
C ASP A 80 -32.05 19.48 -4.60
N ILE A 81 -32.73 18.36 -4.34
CA ILE A 81 -32.76 17.20 -5.22
C ILE A 81 -33.56 17.52 -6.48
N ASN A 82 -34.71 18.18 -6.34
CA ASN A 82 -35.67 18.42 -7.41
C ASN A 82 -35.47 19.75 -8.16
N ARG A 83 -34.31 20.43 -8.01
CA ARG A 83 -34.05 21.66 -8.76
C ARG A 83 -33.96 21.34 -10.26
N LYS A 84 -34.82 21.97 -11.05
CA LYS A 84 -34.77 21.93 -12.51
C LYS A 84 -34.01 23.15 -13.03
N PRO A 85 -33.36 23.08 -14.21
CA PRO A 85 -32.85 24.26 -14.89
C PRO A 85 -33.98 25.29 -15.11
N PRO A 86 -33.67 26.59 -15.08
CA PRO A 86 -34.64 27.62 -15.44
C PRO A 86 -35.07 27.44 -16.91
N SER A 87 -36.37 27.58 -17.16
CA SER A 87 -36.92 27.60 -18.53
C SER A 87 -36.93 29.03 -19.02
N TYR A 88 -36.14 29.32 -20.05
CA TYR A 88 -36.14 30.60 -20.76
C TYR A 88 -37.04 30.50 -21.99
N PRO A 89 -37.71 31.60 -22.39
CA PRO A 89 -38.40 31.63 -23.68
C PRO A 89 -37.40 31.41 -24.82
N PRO A 90 -37.83 30.75 -25.91
CA PRO A 90 -36.99 30.64 -27.10
C PRO A 90 -36.70 32.04 -27.66
N MET A 91 -35.52 32.19 -28.27
CA MET A 91 -35.21 33.41 -29.00
C MET A 91 -36.13 33.52 -30.23
N PRO A 92 -36.49 34.74 -30.65
CA PRO A 92 -37.27 34.95 -31.87
C PRO A 92 -36.46 34.53 -33.11
N ASP A 93 -37.10 33.79 -34.01
CA ASP A 93 -36.53 33.43 -35.32
C ASP A 93 -37.08 34.38 -36.42
N PRO A 94 -36.26 34.78 -37.41
CA PRO A 94 -34.84 34.47 -37.57
C PRO A 94 -33.96 35.38 -36.71
N LEU A 95 -32.90 34.80 -36.14
CA LEU A 95 -31.81 35.59 -35.57
C LEU A 95 -31.13 36.40 -36.69
N PRO A 96 -30.73 37.65 -36.42
CA PRO A 96 -29.99 38.43 -37.40
C PRO A 96 -28.66 37.75 -37.76
N PRO A 97 -28.19 37.88 -39.02
CA PRO A 97 -26.90 37.33 -39.42
C PRO A 97 -25.77 37.94 -38.57
N GLN A 98 -24.84 37.11 -38.13
CA GLN A 98 -23.70 37.58 -37.33
C GLN A 98 -22.70 38.40 -38.17
N PHE A 99 -22.69 38.17 -39.48
CA PHE A 99 -21.89 38.90 -40.44
C PHE A 99 -22.67 39.01 -41.75
N GLU A 100 -22.56 40.17 -42.40
CA GLU A 100 -23.00 40.37 -43.77
C GLU A 100 -21.75 40.41 -44.66
N VAL A 101 -21.71 39.57 -45.68
CA VAL A 101 -20.62 39.59 -46.66
C VAL A 101 -20.91 40.72 -47.64
N LEU A 102 -20.11 41.78 -47.59
CA LEU A 102 -20.12 42.83 -48.61
C LEU A 102 -19.38 42.29 -49.85
N GLU A 103 -20.10 41.95 -50.91
CA GLU A 103 -19.56 41.44 -52.19
C GLU A 103 -18.72 42.48 -52.96
N ASN A 104 -18.56 43.69 -52.44
CA ASN A 104 -17.98 44.83 -53.16
C ASN A 104 -16.46 44.95 -52.95
N TRP A 105 -15.78 43.89 -52.53
CA TRP A 105 -14.32 43.85 -52.53
C TRP A 105 -13.81 43.66 -53.96
N VAL A 106 -13.78 44.76 -54.71
CA VAL A 106 -13.06 44.86 -55.99
C VAL A 106 -11.59 44.59 -55.70
N GLN A 107 -11.09 43.43 -56.11
CA GLN A 107 -9.64 43.18 -56.15
C GLN A 107 -9.05 44.14 -57.20
N PRO A 108 -8.06 44.97 -56.85
CA PRO A 108 -7.41 45.82 -57.84
C PRO A 108 -6.72 44.91 -58.86
N ASP A 109 -7.02 45.10 -60.14
CA ASP A 109 -6.41 44.37 -61.24
C ASP A 109 -4.88 44.52 -61.18
N GLU A 110 -4.19 43.43 -60.85
CA GLU A 110 -2.74 43.33 -61.01
C GLU A 110 -2.40 43.12 -62.49
N SER A 111 -2.60 44.13 -63.34
CA SER A 111 -2.05 44.14 -64.70
C SER A 111 -0.60 44.61 -64.66
N LYS A 112 0.32 43.64 -64.79
CA LYS A 112 1.74 43.83 -65.10
C LYS A 112 1.96 44.30 -66.54
#